data_AF-A0A1H9VX53-F1
#
_entry.id   AF-A0A1H9VX53-F1
#
_cell.length_a   1.000
_cell.length_b   1.000
_cell.length_c   1.000
_cell.angle_alpha   90.00
_cell.angle_beta   90.00
_cell.angle_gamma   90.00
#
_symmetry.space_group_name_H-M   'P 1'
#
loop_
_entity.id
_entity.type
_entity.pdbx_description
1 polymer ?
#
loop_
_entity_poly.entity_id
_entity_poly.type
_entity_poly.pdbx_seq_one_letter_code
_entity_poly.pdbx_strand_id
1 'polypeptide(L)'
;MTRRLVMFAVCLALAACGRPLTGTERRFAATVQGDALAVDRVRVTDTALLSAFSMERPARPRTACQDRILPPPDGPVVSVSPGALVLFDRVYYDRSLYRRDFLQSYPEQMSLWHAMLLAHELTHVWQWQNREKTGYSPFKAAGEHDPGADPYLFELDGRGFLDFGYEQQGAVVEEYVCCRALDPEGERTQRLYDLLRPHFPDIARQETVARAGVVLPWDGAETRGICS
;
A
#
# COMPACT_ATOMS: atom_id res chain seq x y z
N MET A 1 -11.59 -26.00 -34.31
CA MET A 1 -12.28 -25.45 -33.12
C MET A 1 -11.54 -25.74 -31.82
N THR A 2 -11.05 -26.97 -31.61
CA THR A 2 -10.39 -27.46 -30.38
C THR A 2 -9.16 -26.66 -29.93
N ARG A 3 -8.28 -26.25 -30.85
CA ARG A 3 -7.05 -25.48 -30.52
C ARG A 3 -7.34 -24.05 -30.00
N ARG A 4 -8.41 -23.41 -30.49
CA ARG A 4 -8.87 -22.09 -30.03
C ARG A 4 -9.54 -22.18 -28.65
N LEU A 5 -10.31 -23.25 -28.40
CA LEU A 5 -10.88 -23.54 -27.09
C LEU A 5 -9.82 -23.83 -26.03
N VAL A 6 -8.79 -24.62 -26.37
CA VAL A 6 -7.67 -24.90 -25.46
C VAL A 6 -6.88 -23.62 -25.16
N MET A 7 -6.57 -22.80 -26.17
CA MET A 7 -5.84 -21.55 -25.97
C MET A 7 -6.67 -20.54 -25.14
N PHE A 8 -7.98 -20.46 -25.36
CA PHE A 8 -8.89 -19.64 -24.56
C PHE A 8 -8.98 -20.14 -23.11
N ALA A 9 -9.08 -21.45 -22.89
CA ALA A 9 -9.10 -22.06 -21.56
C ALA A 9 -7.77 -21.85 -20.80
N VAL A 10 -6.63 -21.93 -21.49
CA VAL A 10 -5.30 -21.62 -20.93
C VAL A 10 -5.18 -20.14 -20.58
N CYS A 11 -5.65 -19.24 -21.44
CA CYS A 11 -5.69 -17.81 -21.15
C CYS A 11 -6.61 -17.48 -19.95
N LEU A 12 -7.76 -18.16 -19.84
CA LEU A 12 -8.65 -18.04 -18.68
C LEU A 12 -8.01 -18.58 -17.39
N ALA A 13 -7.28 -19.70 -17.46
CA ALA A 13 -6.57 -20.26 -16.32
C ALA A 13 -5.43 -19.32 -15.84
N LEU A 14 -4.69 -18.71 -16.77
CA LEU A 14 -3.66 -17.71 -16.45
C LEU A 14 -4.27 -16.41 -15.90
N ALA A 15 -5.45 -16.01 -16.39
CA ALA A 15 -6.20 -14.89 -15.83
C ALA A 15 -6.80 -15.19 -14.44
N ALA A 16 -6.94 -16.47 -14.07
CA ALA A 16 -7.38 -16.91 -12.75
C ALA A 16 -6.24 -17.08 -11.73
N CYS A 17 -4.98 -16.84 -12.11
CA CYS A 17 -3.87 -16.81 -11.15
C CYS A 17 -4.02 -15.62 -10.19
N GLY A 18 -4.23 -15.93 -8.92
CA GLY A 18 -4.47 -14.98 -7.83
C GLY A 18 -5.93 -14.96 -7.37
N ARG A 19 -6.13 -14.83 -6.06
CA ARG A 19 -7.47 -14.69 -5.45
C ARG A 19 -8.01 -13.26 -5.66
N PRO A 20 -9.33 -13.04 -5.70
CA PRO A 20 -9.87 -11.69 -5.53
C PRO A 20 -9.57 -11.16 -4.13
N LEU A 21 -9.77 -9.86 -3.92
CA LEU A 21 -9.85 -9.30 -2.57
C LEU A 21 -11.01 -9.96 -1.80
N THR A 22 -10.77 -10.25 -0.53
CA THR A 22 -11.81 -10.76 0.38
C THR A 22 -12.86 -9.69 0.66
N GLY A 23 -13.99 -10.08 1.27
CA GLY A 23 -15.05 -9.12 1.60
C GLY A 23 -14.57 -8.03 2.57
N THR A 24 -13.69 -8.37 3.52
CA THR A 24 -13.07 -7.45 4.49
C THR A 24 -12.08 -6.50 3.81
N GLU A 25 -11.19 -7.02 2.98
CA GLU A 25 -10.23 -6.22 2.19
C GLU A 25 -10.94 -5.23 1.26
N ARG A 26 -12.05 -5.66 0.63
CA ARG A 26 -12.90 -4.79 -0.20
C ARG A 26 -13.53 -3.67 0.62
N ARG A 27 -14.07 -3.98 1.81
CA ARG A 27 -14.64 -2.96 2.71
C ARG A 27 -13.58 -1.95 3.12
N PHE A 28 -12.38 -2.39 3.49
CA PHE A 28 -11.29 -1.49 3.82
C PHE A 28 -10.87 -0.63 2.62
N ALA A 29 -10.65 -1.23 1.44
CA ALA A 29 -10.28 -0.50 0.22
C ALA A 29 -11.32 0.57 -0.16
N ALA A 30 -12.61 0.31 0.07
CA ALA A 30 -13.68 1.29 -0.14
C ALA A 30 -13.55 2.53 0.75
N THR A 31 -12.89 2.42 1.92
CA THR A 31 -12.62 3.57 2.79
C THR A 31 -11.33 4.33 2.43
N VAL A 32 -10.50 3.80 1.53
CA VAL A 32 -9.21 4.40 1.17
C VAL A 32 -9.24 4.87 -0.29
N GLN A 33 -9.28 3.93 -1.24
CA GLN A 33 -9.35 4.26 -2.67
C GLN A 33 -10.79 4.51 -3.13
N GLY A 34 -11.79 3.92 -2.47
CA GLY A 34 -13.21 4.11 -2.83
C GLY A 34 -13.53 3.68 -4.27
N ASP A 35 -14.47 4.39 -4.88
CA ASP A 35 -14.92 4.12 -6.26
C ASP A 35 -13.87 4.45 -7.32
N ALA A 36 -12.74 5.07 -6.94
CA ALA A 36 -11.64 5.32 -7.86
C ALA A 36 -10.88 4.03 -8.28
N LEU A 37 -11.09 2.93 -7.55
CA LEU A 37 -10.48 1.62 -7.80
C LEU A 37 -11.54 0.60 -8.25
N ALA A 38 -11.35 0.03 -9.44
CA ALA A 38 -12.15 -1.08 -9.94
C ALA A 38 -11.78 -2.39 -9.22
N VAL A 39 -12.28 -2.53 -8.00
CA VAL A 39 -11.91 -3.58 -7.04
C VAL A 39 -12.15 -5.01 -7.55
N ASP A 40 -13.15 -5.21 -8.42
CA ASP A 40 -13.45 -6.53 -9.01
C ASP A 40 -12.39 -7.06 -9.95
N ARG A 41 -11.53 -6.18 -10.47
CA ARG A 41 -10.42 -6.55 -11.34
C ARG A 41 -9.19 -6.98 -10.56
N VAL A 42 -9.07 -6.55 -9.30
CA VAL A 42 -7.90 -6.79 -8.46
C VAL A 42 -7.72 -8.29 -8.20
N ARG A 43 -6.50 -8.78 -8.39
CA ARG A 43 -6.10 -10.14 -8.02
C ARG A 43 -4.85 -10.11 -7.17
N VAL A 44 -4.81 -10.97 -6.16
CA VAL A 44 -3.73 -11.04 -5.17
C VAL A 44 -3.14 -12.43 -5.17
N THR A 45 -1.82 -12.53 -5.19
CA THR A 45 -1.09 -13.80 -5.15
C THR A 45 0.21 -13.62 -4.36
N ASP A 46 0.87 -14.73 -4.02
CA ASP A 46 2.22 -14.72 -3.49
C ASP A 46 3.28 -15.02 -4.58
N THR A 47 4.53 -14.69 -4.28
CA THR A 47 5.71 -15.09 -5.05
C THR A 47 6.90 -15.28 -4.12
N ALA A 48 7.83 -16.17 -4.48
CA ALA A 48 9.11 -16.33 -3.79
C ALA A 48 10.24 -15.51 -4.45
N LEU A 49 9.95 -14.81 -5.56
CA LEU A 49 10.96 -14.09 -6.32
C LEU A 49 11.44 -12.81 -5.62
N LEU A 50 10.62 -12.20 -4.77
CA LEU A 50 10.94 -10.89 -4.17
C LEU A 50 12.00 -11.02 -3.08
N SER A 51 11.86 -11.98 -2.16
CA SER A 51 12.87 -12.31 -1.14
C SER A 51 14.22 -12.78 -1.71
N ALA A 52 14.29 -13.15 -2.99
CA ALA A 52 15.57 -13.45 -3.64
C ALA A 52 16.41 -12.19 -3.96
N PHE A 53 15.79 -11.01 -3.92
CA PHE A 53 16.47 -9.72 -4.09
C PHE A 53 16.52 -8.99 -2.75
N SER A 54 17.72 -8.89 -2.19
CA SER A 54 18.00 -8.06 -1.02
C SER A 54 18.92 -6.92 -1.41
N MET A 55 18.69 -5.74 -0.85
CA MET A 55 19.58 -4.59 -0.99
C MET A 55 19.83 -3.95 0.37
N GLU A 56 20.99 -3.33 0.50
CA GLU A 56 21.31 -2.51 1.66
C GLU A 56 20.92 -1.06 1.37
N ARG A 57 20.32 -0.40 2.37
CA ARG A 57 20.05 1.04 2.33
C ARG A 57 20.28 1.66 3.71
N PRO A 58 20.54 2.98 3.78
CA PRO A 58 20.48 3.69 5.05
C PRO A 58 19.13 3.48 5.74
N ALA A 59 19.16 3.35 7.07
CA ALA A 59 17.95 3.30 7.87
C ALA A 59 17.14 4.61 7.69
N ARG A 60 15.80 4.49 7.62
CA ARG A 60 14.93 5.66 7.49
C ARG A 60 14.96 6.50 8.77
N PRO A 61 14.90 7.84 8.65
CA PRO A 61 14.51 8.67 9.78
C PRO A 61 13.15 8.22 10.34
N ARG A 62 13.02 8.12 11.67
CA ARG A 62 11.77 7.72 12.32
C ARG A 62 10.85 8.92 12.55
N THR A 63 10.53 9.64 11.48
CA THR A 63 9.67 10.82 11.50
C THR A 63 8.24 10.51 11.06
N ALA A 64 8.06 9.63 10.07
CA ALA A 64 6.76 9.19 9.59
C ALA A 64 6.09 8.20 10.57
N CYS A 65 4.77 8.18 10.58
CA CYS A 65 3.97 7.23 11.37
C CYS A 65 4.36 5.78 11.04
N GLN A 66 4.51 5.47 9.76
CA GLN A 66 4.89 4.13 9.28
C GLN A 66 6.24 3.62 9.81
N ASP A 67 7.19 4.51 10.07
CA ASP A 67 8.52 4.18 10.64
C ASP A 67 8.51 4.19 12.19
N ARG A 68 7.63 4.99 12.80
CA ARG A 68 7.51 5.13 14.27
C ARG A 68 6.76 3.97 14.92
N ILE A 69 5.88 3.29 14.19
CA ILE A 69 5.14 2.11 14.71
C ILE A 69 5.98 0.84 14.71
N LEU A 70 7.14 0.83 14.05
CA LEU A 70 8.08 -0.30 14.01
C LEU A 70 9.17 -0.15 15.08
N PRO A 71 9.84 -1.25 15.49
CA PRO A 71 11.02 -1.17 16.35
C PRO A 71 12.11 -0.28 15.72
N PRO A 72 12.95 0.38 16.54
CA PRO A 72 14.13 1.08 16.03
C PRO A 72 15.04 0.13 15.23
N PRO A 73 15.67 0.59 14.14
CA PRO A 73 16.61 -0.21 13.38
C PRO A 73 17.85 -0.57 14.21
N ASP A 74 18.42 -1.75 13.98
CA ASP A 74 19.60 -2.25 14.71
C ASP A 74 20.91 -1.50 14.35
N GLY A 75 20.89 -0.69 13.29
CA GLY A 75 22.06 0.05 12.82
C GLY A 75 21.74 1.11 11.76
N PRO A 76 22.76 1.85 11.29
CA PRO A 76 22.58 2.93 10.31
C PRO A 76 22.27 2.43 8.90
N VAL A 77 22.51 1.14 8.62
CA VAL A 77 22.22 0.47 7.36
C VAL A 77 21.38 -0.76 7.67
N VAL A 78 20.35 -0.98 6.85
CA VAL A 78 19.43 -2.11 6.96
C VAL A 78 19.41 -2.90 5.66
N SER A 79 19.28 -4.22 5.77
CA SER A 79 19.02 -5.10 4.64
C SER A 79 17.51 -5.18 4.41
N VAL A 80 17.06 -4.90 3.20
CA VAL A 80 15.64 -4.88 2.84
C VAL A 80 15.40 -5.68 1.56
N SER A 81 14.19 -6.24 1.46
CA SER A 81 13.67 -6.86 0.25
C SER A 81 12.31 -6.27 -0.08
N PRO A 82 11.91 -6.23 -1.37
CA PRO A 82 10.58 -5.77 -1.75
C PRO A 82 9.49 -6.61 -1.08
N GLY A 83 8.49 -5.95 -0.50
CA GLY A 83 7.36 -6.61 0.15
C GLY A 83 6.29 -7.10 -0.83
N ALA A 84 6.11 -6.38 -1.94
CA ALA A 84 5.24 -6.77 -3.03
C ALA A 84 5.71 -6.19 -4.37
N LEU A 85 5.04 -6.59 -5.44
CA LEU A 85 5.14 -6.03 -6.78
C LEU A 85 3.74 -5.95 -7.38
N VAL A 86 3.42 -4.84 -8.04
CA VAL A 86 2.16 -4.70 -8.77
C VAL A 86 2.37 -4.68 -10.28
N LEU A 87 1.72 -5.61 -10.98
CA LEU A 87 1.67 -5.64 -12.44
C LEU A 87 0.21 -5.60 -12.88
N PHE A 88 -0.19 -4.49 -13.47
CA PHE A 88 -1.56 -4.23 -13.91
C PHE A 88 -2.55 -4.27 -12.74
N ASP A 89 -3.57 -5.14 -12.81
CA ASP A 89 -4.54 -5.37 -11.75
C ASP A 89 -4.10 -6.46 -10.75
N ARG A 90 -2.82 -6.88 -10.76
CA ARG A 90 -2.30 -7.95 -9.89
C ARG A 90 -1.27 -7.45 -8.89
N VAL A 91 -1.47 -7.84 -7.65
CA VAL A 91 -0.50 -7.69 -6.55
C VAL A 91 0.16 -9.04 -6.28
N TYR A 92 1.49 -9.07 -6.34
CA TYR A 92 2.33 -10.21 -6.01
C TYR A 92 3.06 -9.90 -4.70
N TYR A 93 2.56 -10.42 -3.59
CA TYR A 93 3.23 -10.26 -2.30
C TYR A 93 4.40 -11.23 -2.17
N ASP A 94 5.43 -10.85 -1.43
CA ASP A 94 6.39 -11.83 -0.95
C ASP A 94 5.67 -12.89 -0.11
N ARG A 95 6.05 -14.15 -0.28
CA ARG A 95 5.41 -15.28 0.39
C ARG A 95 5.39 -15.16 1.91
N SER A 96 6.39 -14.52 2.52
CA SER A 96 6.41 -14.31 3.98
C SER A 96 5.36 -13.30 4.46
N LEU A 97 5.00 -12.33 3.61
CA LEU A 97 4.03 -11.28 3.91
C LEU A 97 2.62 -11.64 3.47
N TYR A 98 2.47 -12.51 2.47
CA TYR A 98 1.15 -12.90 1.94
C TYR A 98 0.22 -13.44 3.03
N ARG A 99 -1.04 -13.01 2.98
CA ARG A 99 -2.14 -13.54 3.80
C ARG A 99 -3.31 -13.94 2.89
N ARG A 100 -4.07 -14.95 3.31
CA ARG A 100 -5.33 -15.32 2.64
C ARG A 100 -6.41 -14.25 2.80
N ASP A 101 -6.31 -13.50 3.89
CA ASP A 101 -7.08 -12.30 4.18
C ASP A 101 -6.20 -11.39 5.03
N PHE A 102 -5.79 -10.24 4.49
CA PHE A 102 -4.94 -9.28 5.21
C PHE A 102 -5.68 -8.62 6.37
N LEU A 103 -7.01 -8.57 6.32
CA LEU A 103 -7.88 -7.83 7.22
C LEU A 103 -9.07 -8.67 7.71
N GLN A 104 -8.80 -9.94 8.06
CA GLN A 104 -9.82 -10.95 8.38
C GLN A 104 -10.87 -10.51 9.41
N SER A 105 -10.49 -9.66 10.36
CA SER A 105 -11.35 -9.21 11.46
C SER A 105 -11.95 -7.80 11.25
N TYR A 106 -11.89 -7.25 10.04
CA TYR A 106 -12.39 -5.90 9.77
C TYR A 106 -13.93 -5.85 9.65
N PRO A 107 -14.63 -4.89 10.30
CA PRO A 107 -14.12 -3.68 10.95
C PRO A 107 -13.90 -3.76 12.47
N GLU A 108 -14.04 -4.94 13.10
CA GLU A 108 -13.89 -5.06 14.56
C GLU A 108 -12.44 -4.87 15.01
N GLN A 109 -11.48 -5.40 14.23
CA GLN A 109 -10.05 -5.27 14.46
C GLN A 109 -9.29 -5.20 13.13
N MET A 110 -8.12 -4.54 13.15
CA MET A 110 -7.21 -4.54 12.00
C MET A 110 -5.74 -4.58 12.43
N SER A 111 -4.93 -5.34 11.71
CA SER A 111 -3.47 -5.18 11.75
C SER A 111 -3.12 -3.91 10.99
N LEU A 112 -2.56 -2.92 11.69
CA LEU A 112 -2.23 -1.64 11.07
C LEU A 112 -1.19 -1.82 9.95
N TRP A 113 -0.19 -2.66 10.18
CA TRP A 113 0.83 -2.99 9.18
C TRP A 113 0.25 -3.60 7.91
N HIS A 114 -0.68 -4.57 8.04
CA HIS A 114 -1.31 -5.17 6.85
C HIS A 114 -2.27 -4.22 6.14
N ALA A 115 -2.96 -3.34 6.89
CA ALA A 115 -3.84 -2.32 6.32
C ALA A 115 -3.04 -1.31 5.48
N MET A 116 -1.92 -0.83 6.03
CA MET A 116 -0.95 0.05 5.37
C MET A 116 -0.39 -0.58 4.11
N LEU A 117 0.18 -1.78 4.21
CA LEU A 117 0.73 -2.52 3.07
C LEU A 117 -0.32 -2.73 1.98
N LEU A 118 -1.54 -3.18 2.33
CA LEU A 118 -2.60 -3.37 1.35
C LEU A 118 -2.97 -2.06 0.64
N ALA A 119 -3.10 -0.97 1.39
CA ALA A 119 -3.42 0.34 0.81
C ALA A 119 -2.33 0.86 -0.12
N HIS A 120 -1.06 0.64 0.22
CA HIS A 120 0.09 0.95 -0.64
C HIS A 120 -0.04 0.21 -1.98
N GLU A 121 -0.18 -1.12 -1.94
CA GLU A 121 -0.22 -1.91 -3.17
C GLU A 121 -1.46 -1.64 -4.03
N LEU A 122 -2.61 -1.37 -3.40
CA LEU A 122 -3.82 -0.98 -4.13
C LEU A 122 -3.68 0.41 -4.79
N THR A 123 -2.81 1.27 -4.27
CA THR A 123 -2.48 2.55 -4.92
C THR A 123 -1.77 2.31 -6.26
N HIS A 124 -0.89 1.31 -6.36
CA HIS A 124 -0.29 0.95 -7.65
C HIS A 124 -1.29 0.35 -8.65
N VAL A 125 -2.26 -0.43 -8.16
CA VAL A 125 -3.34 -0.90 -9.03
C VAL A 125 -4.20 0.27 -9.51
N TRP A 126 -4.52 1.22 -8.62
CA TRP A 126 -5.23 2.44 -8.98
C TRP A 126 -4.44 3.27 -10.01
N GLN A 127 -3.12 3.41 -9.84
CA GLN A 127 -2.24 4.11 -10.79
C GLN A 127 -2.36 3.48 -12.18
N TRP A 128 -2.33 2.15 -12.27
CA TRP A 128 -2.50 1.43 -13.54
C TRP A 128 -3.90 1.62 -14.15
N GLN A 129 -4.95 1.47 -13.35
CA GLN A 129 -6.33 1.61 -13.81
C GLN A 129 -6.61 3.04 -14.32
N ASN A 130 -5.97 4.03 -13.71
CA ASN A 130 -6.09 5.46 -14.03
C ASN A 130 -4.87 6.01 -14.79
N ARG A 131 -4.13 5.16 -15.53
CA ARG A 131 -2.88 5.54 -16.20
C ARG A 131 -2.96 6.72 -17.18
N GLU A 132 -4.14 7.02 -17.70
CA GLU A 132 -4.36 8.23 -18.51
C GLU A 132 -4.23 9.51 -17.67
N LYS A 133 -4.62 9.46 -16.39
CA LYS A 133 -4.49 10.55 -15.42
C LYS A 133 -3.12 10.56 -14.74
N THR A 134 -2.61 9.39 -14.36
CA THR A 134 -1.36 9.26 -13.56
C THR A 134 -0.09 9.19 -14.42
N GLY A 135 -0.24 8.97 -15.72
CA GLY A 135 0.88 8.72 -16.63
C GLY A 135 1.60 7.38 -16.40
N TYR A 136 1.07 6.53 -15.52
CA TYR A 136 1.71 5.30 -15.03
C TYR A 136 2.00 4.31 -16.15
N SER A 137 3.21 3.75 -16.12
CA SER A 137 3.55 2.55 -16.87
C SER A 137 4.61 1.78 -16.10
N PRO A 138 4.65 0.43 -16.21
CA PRO A 138 5.67 -0.37 -15.54
C PRO A 138 7.11 0.08 -15.84
N PHE A 139 7.37 0.54 -17.07
CA PHE A 139 8.70 1.02 -17.47
C PHE A 139 9.07 2.35 -16.81
N LYS A 140 8.11 3.28 -16.67
CA LYS A 140 8.35 4.55 -15.96
C LYS A 140 8.57 4.30 -14.47
N ALA A 141 7.72 3.48 -13.84
CA ALA A 141 7.86 3.12 -12.44
C ALA A 141 9.23 2.49 -12.14
N ALA A 142 9.67 1.53 -12.95
CA ALA A 142 11.01 0.96 -12.81
C ALA A 142 12.14 1.98 -13.05
N GLY A 143 11.90 3.00 -13.87
CA GLY A 143 12.87 4.06 -14.18
C GLY A 143 12.96 5.18 -13.14
N GLU A 144 12.02 5.28 -12.20
CA GLU A 144 12.04 6.29 -11.11
C GLU A 144 12.98 5.92 -9.96
N HIS A 145 13.56 4.73 -9.99
CA HIS A 145 14.48 4.26 -8.96
C HIS A 145 15.85 4.92 -9.14
N ASP A 146 16.06 6.07 -8.49
CA ASP A 146 17.37 6.71 -8.41
C ASP A 146 18.33 5.88 -7.54
N PRO A 147 19.52 5.51 -8.03
CA PRO A 147 20.50 4.78 -7.23
C PRO A 147 20.88 5.54 -5.95
N GLY A 148 20.49 5.00 -4.79
CA GLY A 148 20.85 5.53 -3.47
C GLY A 148 19.81 6.42 -2.80
N ALA A 149 18.69 6.73 -3.46
CA ALA A 149 17.54 7.40 -2.82
C ALA A 149 16.51 6.35 -2.38
N ASP A 150 15.94 6.51 -1.18
CA ASP A 150 14.86 5.65 -0.71
C ASP A 150 13.53 6.13 -1.33
N PRO A 151 12.90 5.35 -2.23
CA PRO A 151 11.74 5.81 -3.01
C PRO A 151 10.47 5.98 -2.16
N TYR A 152 10.50 5.57 -0.89
CA TYR A 152 9.40 5.72 0.07
C TYR A 152 9.54 6.97 0.96
N LEU A 153 10.68 7.67 0.92
CA LEU A 153 10.85 8.94 1.64
C LEU A 153 10.17 10.07 0.88
N PHE A 154 9.37 10.86 1.58
CA PHE A 154 8.67 12.00 1.02
C PHE A 154 8.48 13.10 2.06
N GLU A 155 8.34 14.34 1.58
CA GLU A 155 7.96 15.49 2.39
C GLU A 155 6.67 16.11 1.83
N LEU A 156 5.85 16.66 2.71
CA LEU A 156 4.63 17.37 2.33
C LEU A 156 4.95 18.84 2.04
N ASP A 157 5.67 19.10 0.96
CA ASP A 157 6.20 20.42 0.58
C ASP A 157 5.22 21.32 -0.19
N GLY A 158 3.97 20.88 -0.36
CA GLY A 158 2.90 21.60 -1.06
C GLY A 158 2.69 21.17 -2.52
N ARG A 159 3.49 20.24 -3.04
CA ARG A 159 3.24 19.64 -4.36
C ARG A 159 1.95 18.80 -4.38
N GLY A 160 1.33 18.64 -5.55
CA GLY A 160 0.13 17.83 -5.72
C GLY A 160 0.44 16.34 -5.65
N PHE A 161 -0.56 15.50 -5.37
CA PHE A 161 -0.35 14.05 -5.19
C PHE A 161 0.29 13.38 -6.41
N LEU A 162 -0.09 13.80 -7.61
CA LEU A 162 0.46 13.25 -8.86
C LEU A 162 1.88 13.74 -9.19
N ASP A 163 2.41 14.72 -8.44
CA ASP A 163 3.77 15.23 -8.60
C ASP A 163 4.79 14.42 -7.77
N PHE A 164 4.33 13.52 -6.92
CA PHE A 164 5.15 12.53 -6.22
C PHE A 164 5.51 11.38 -7.18
N GLY A 165 6.68 10.76 -6.98
CA GLY A 165 7.01 9.49 -7.66
C GLY A 165 6.01 8.38 -7.33
N TYR A 166 5.93 7.33 -8.14
CA TYR A 166 4.89 6.31 -8.00
C TYR A 166 4.95 5.55 -6.67
N GLU A 167 6.15 5.22 -6.17
CA GLU A 167 6.35 4.64 -4.84
C GLU A 167 6.04 5.64 -3.71
N GLN A 168 6.40 6.92 -3.89
CA GLN A 168 6.07 7.96 -2.93
C GLN A 168 4.55 8.16 -2.83
N GLN A 169 3.80 8.06 -3.93
CA GLN A 169 2.34 8.09 -3.90
C GLN A 169 1.75 6.94 -3.06
N GLY A 170 2.31 5.73 -3.19
CA GLY A 170 1.96 4.60 -2.33
C GLY A 170 2.26 4.90 -0.86
N ALA A 171 3.48 5.39 -0.56
CA ALA A 171 3.91 5.73 0.79
C ALA A 171 3.09 6.86 1.43
N VAL A 172 2.60 7.83 0.64
CA VAL A 172 1.69 8.87 1.10
C VAL A 172 0.34 8.28 1.54
N VAL A 173 -0.20 7.32 0.78
CA VAL A 173 -1.43 6.61 1.15
C VAL A 173 -1.21 5.70 2.36
N GLU A 174 -0.07 5.02 2.42
CA GLU A 174 0.37 4.20 3.56
C GLU A 174 0.41 5.03 4.85
N GLU A 175 1.09 6.17 4.82
CA GLU A 175 1.19 7.10 5.92
C GLU A 175 -0.20 7.63 6.35
N TYR A 176 -1.07 7.94 5.38
CA TYR A 176 -2.43 8.39 5.69
C TYR A 176 -3.24 7.32 6.44
N VAL A 177 -3.13 6.05 6.05
CA VAL A 177 -3.78 4.93 6.76
C VAL A 177 -3.25 4.83 8.20
N CYS A 178 -1.94 4.98 8.41
CA CYS A 178 -1.34 5.02 9.74
C CYS A 178 -1.91 6.17 10.58
N CYS A 179 -1.87 7.38 10.02
CA CYS A 179 -2.26 8.61 10.69
C CYS A 179 -3.76 8.68 11.03
N ARG A 180 -4.65 8.34 10.08
CA ARG A 180 -6.09 8.35 10.34
C ARG A 180 -6.54 7.33 11.40
N ALA A 181 -5.75 6.27 11.60
CA ALA A 181 -6.04 5.20 12.56
C ALA A 181 -5.52 5.52 13.97
N LEU A 182 -4.38 6.23 14.07
CA LEU A 182 -3.70 6.48 15.34
C LEU A 182 -3.89 7.89 15.88
N ASP A 183 -4.02 8.88 14.99
CA ASP A 183 -4.06 10.30 15.33
C ASP A 183 -4.92 11.08 14.30
N PRO A 184 -6.24 10.81 14.22
CA PRO A 184 -7.12 11.34 13.19
C PRO A 184 -7.20 12.88 13.14
N GLU A 185 -6.95 13.54 14.27
CA GLU A 185 -7.03 14.99 14.43
C GLU A 185 -5.66 15.69 14.28
N GLY A 186 -4.59 14.93 14.03
CA GLY A 186 -3.24 15.48 13.84
C GLY A 186 -3.12 16.36 12.57
N GLU A 187 -2.22 17.35 12.61
CA GLU A 187 -2.02 18.29 11.48
C GLU A 187 -1.55 17.54 10.22
N ARG A 188 -0.64 16.59 10.39
CA ARG A 188 -0.15 15.75 9.29
C ARG A 188 -1.28 14.93 8.69
N THR A 189 -2.20 14.40 9.49
CA THR A 189 -3.39 13.67 9.02
C THR A 189 -4.28 14.55 8.15
N GLN A 190 -4.55 15.79 8.58
CA GLN A 190 -5.32 16.76 7.79
C GLN A 190 -4.64 17.08 6.46
N ARG A 191 -3.32 17.31 6.45
CA ARG A 191 -2.56 17.60 5.23
C ARG A 191 -2.58 16.44 4.24
N LEU A 192 -2.42 15.21 4.73
CA LEU A 192 -2.54 14.00 3.92
C LEU A 192 -3.96 13.83 3.35
N TYR A 193 -4.99 14.05 4.18
CA TYR A 193 -6.39 14.01 3.71
C TYR A 193 -6.65 15.01 2.59
N ASP A 194 -6.22 16.27 2.75
CA ASP A 194 -6.41 17.31 1.74
C ASP A 194 -5.66 17.02 0.44
N LEU A 195 -4.48 16.40 0.53
CA LEU A 195 -3.68 15.96 -0.60
C LEU A 195 -4.37 14.81 -1.38
N LEU A 196 -4.99 13.86 -0.66
CA LEU A 196 -5.52 12.61 -1.21
C LEU A 196 -6.97 12.71 -1.70
N ARG A 197 -7.83 13.47 -1.02
CA ARG A 197 -9.27 13.58 -1.34
C ARG A 197 -9.59 13.96 -2.81
N PRO A 198 -8.79 14.74 -3.56
CA PRO A 198 -9.08 15.02 -4.97
C PRO A 198 -8.89 13.80 -5.90
N HIS A 199 -8.20 12.76 -5.41
CA HIS A 199 -7.90 11.54 -6.15
C HIS A 199 -8.71 10.34 -5.65
N PHE A 200 -9.10 10.37 -4.38
CA PHE A 200 -9.93 9.39 -3.70
C PHE A 200 -11.12 10.11 -3.04
N PRO A 201 -12.21 10.41 -3.78
CA PRO A 201 -13.28 11.28 -3.30
C PRO A 201 -13.99 10.78 -2.03
N ASP A 202 -14.09 9.46 -1.87
CA ASP A 202 -14.76 8.80 -0.74
C ASP A 202 -13.79 8.39 0.36
N ILE A 203 -12.56 8.90 0.35
CA ILE A 203 -11.55 8.56 1.36
C ILE A 203 -12.06 8.92 2.76
N ALA A 204 -12.15 7.92 3.63
CA ALA A 204 -12.66 8.10 4.97
C ALA A 204 -11.66 8.90 5.81
N ARG A 205 -12.14 9.98 6.44
CA ARG A 205 -11.35 10.89 7.27
C ARG A 205 -10.79 10.25 8.53
N GLN A 206 -11.52 9.27 9.08
CA GLN A 206 -11.15 8.51 10.27
C GLN A 206 -11.35 7.02 10.00
N GLU A 207 -10.62 6.17 10.71
CA GLU A 207 -10.84 4.73 10.65
C GLU A 207 -12.10 4.31 11.43
N THR A 208 -12.83 3.32 10.92
CA THR A 208 -14.04 2.78 11.57
C THR A 208 -13.71 1.83 12.72
N VAL A 209 -12.55 1.16 12.65
CA VAL A 209 -12.02 0.34 13.73
C VAL A 209 -11.73 1.23 14.93
N ALA A 210 -12.34 0.91 16.08
CA ALA A 210 -12.03 1.60 17.32
C ALA A 210 -10.53 1.51 17.64
N ARG A 211 -9.95 2.54 18.27
CA ARG A 211 -8.50 2.59 18.56
C ARG A 211 -7.96 1.34 19.25
N ALA A 212 -8.75 0.71 20.14
CA ALA A 212 -8.42 -0.52 20.84
C ALA A 212 -8.39 -1.78 19.95
N GLY A 213 -9.07 -1.74 18.80
CA GLY A 213 -9.02 -2.80 17.78
C GLY A 213 -7.92 -2.61 16.74
N VAL A 214 -7.14 -1.53 16.81
CA VAL A 214 -5.98 -1.30 15.93
C VAL A 214 -4.75 -1.98 16.52
N VAL A 215 -4.34 -3.09 15.91
CA VAL A 215 -3.19 -3.90 16.34
C VAL A 215 -1.92 -3.34 15.71
N LEU A 216 -0.96 -2.93 16.56
CA LEU A 216 0.34 -2.42 16.15
C LEU A 216 1.32 -3.57 15.88
N PRO A 217 2.31 -3.38 14.98
CA PRO A 217 3.35 -4.37 14.75
C PRO A 217 4.39 -4.46 15.89
N TRP A 218 4.42 -3.47 16.79
CA TRP A 218 5.34 -3.40 17.92
C TRP A 218 4.69 -2.73 19.14
N ASP A 219 4.73 -3.42 20.29
CA ASP A 219 4.11 -2.95 21.54
C ASP A 219 4.81 -1.71 22.13
N GLY A 220 6.07 -1.44 21.75
CA GLY A 220 6.83 -0.28 22.22
C GLY A 220 6.54 1.02 21.46
N ALA A 221 5.62 1.01 20.48
CA ALA A 221 5.31 2.17 19.66
C ALA A 221 4.60 3.28 20.46
N GLU A 222 5.19 4.47 20.48
CA GLU A 222 4.59 5.66 21.09
C GLU A 222 3.66 6.37 20.09
N THR A 223 2.34 6.21 20.28
CA THR A 223 1.35 6.72 19.31
C THR A 223 0.74 8.07 19.64
N ARG A 224 1.08 8.69 20.79
CA ARG A 224 0.52 10.00 21.15
C ARG A 224 1.15 11.09 20.29
N GLY A 225 0.33 11.87 19.58
CA GLY A 225 0.83 12.91 18.67
C GLY A 225 1.73 12.32 17.57
N ILE A 226 1.42 11.10 17.11
CA ILE A 226 2.27 10.43 16.12
C ILE A 226 2.18 11.13 14.75
N CYS A 227 1.09 11.86 14.49
CA CYS A 227 0.86 12.63 13.27
C CYS A 227 0.51 14.10 13.57
N SER A 228 1.03 14.63 14.69
CA SER A 228 0.96 16.05 15.03
C SER A 228 1.76 16.89 14.04
#